data_AF-A0A1I9J5L8-F1
#
_entry.id   AF-A0A1I9J5L8-F1
#
_cell.length_a   1.000
_cell.length_b   1.000
_cell.length_c   1.000
_cell.angle_alpha   90.00
_cell.angle_beta   90.00
_cell.angle_gamma   90.00
#
_symmetry.space_group_name_H-M   'P 1'
#
loop_
_entity.id
_entity.type
_entity.pdbx_description
1 polymer ?
#
loop_
_entity_poly.entity_id
_entity_poly.type
_entity_poly.pdbx_seq_one_letter_code
_entity_poly.pdbx_strand_id
1 'polypeptide(L)'
;MGDSYPGDSPLRDAEIRSDEHGDMVLSSFETSGIGLAILDPTLRVRAVNGAFRAQCGRRRDDICERSFAEFLHPSVRQHLMRQFGRMVQGHRARLVGQSIAMWFDDATVPGKLSAFPVDGDGGRTKMIMVQFTPEKSDDQQALIGSQRKLTALTAKVLEGVAAGDPTVRLAAKLFLSRQGIEYHVSILLRQFKVPNRTALAAKAYSMGMFSIGCWPPQVLPDYIRPDRGGSDRSRGVVRADAHTDRRR
;
A
#
# COMPACT_ATOMS: atom_id res chain seq x y z
N MET A 1 -16.37 -28.36 -68.09
CA MET A 1 -15.50 -28.88 -67.02
C MET A 1 -14.84 -27.67 -66.37
N GLY A 2 -15.21 -27.33 -65.13
CA GLY A 2 -14.37 -26.52 -64.21
C GLY A 2 -14.56 -24.99 -64.16
N ASP A 3 -15.59 -24.56 -63.42
CA ASP A 3 -15.68 -23.52 -62.36
C ASP A 3 -15.06 -22.11 -62.43
N SER A 4 -15.92 -21.17 -61.97
CA SER A 4 -15.69 -19.80 -61.50
C SER A 4 -14.97 -19.73 -60.14
N TYR A 5 -14.12 -18.71 -59.91
CA TYR A 5 -14.21 -17.60 -58.92
C TYR A 5 -12.84 -16.87 -58.77
N PRO A 6 -12.83 -15.59 -58.34
CA PRO A 6 -11.74 -14.62 -58.48
C PRO A 6 -10.97 -14.34 -57.18
N GLY A 7 -9.85 -13.62 -57.33
CA GLY A 7 -9.25 -12.78 -56.28
C GLY A 7 -8.30 -13.48 -55.32
N ASP A 8 -7.04 -13.09 -55.33
CA ASP A 8 -6.52 -12.44 -54.12
C ASP A 8 -5.32 -11.56 -54.44
N SER A 9 -5.41 -10.31 -54.00
CA SER A 9 -4.28 -9.38 -53.97
C SER A 9 -3.31 -9.85 -52.90
N PRO A 10 -1.98 -9.89 -53.14
CA PRO A 10 -1.05 -10.06 -52.04
C PRO A 10 -1.11 -8.77 -51.20
N LEU A 11 -1.81 -8.90 -50.08
CA LEU A 11 -1.91 -7.94 -49.00
C LEU A 11 -0.51 -7.42 -48.65
N ARG A 12 -0.45 -6.10 -48.70
CA ARG A 12 0.59 -5.22 -48.17
C ARG A 12 0.98 -5.63 -46.75
N ASP A 13 2.29 -5.62 -46.51
CA ASP A 13 2.93 -5.04 -45.32
C ASP A 13 2.12 -5.14 -44.03
N ALA A 14 2.04 -6.36 -43.48
CA ALA A 14 1.73 -6.54 -42.06
C ALA A 14 3.05 -6.42 -41.28
N GLU A 15 3.60 -5.21 -41.19
CA GLU A 15 4.40 -4.81 -40.05
C GLU A 15 3.45 -4.81 -38.83
N ILE A 16 3.38 -5.95 -38.16
CA ILE A 16 2.47 -6.18 -37.03
C ILE A 16 2.95 -5.33 -35.84
N ARG A 17 2.35 -4.15 -35.74
CA ARG A 17 2.53 -3.14 -34.70
C ARG A 17 2.11 -3.72 -33.34
N SER A 18 3.11 -4.06 -32.52
CA SER A 18 2.98 -4.77 -31.23
C SER A 18 2.25 -3.98 -30.12
N ASP A 19 1.86 -2.73 -30.38
CA ASP A 19 1.27 -1.83 -29.37
C ASP A 19 -0.25 -2.04 -29.21
N GLU A 20 -0.96 -2.53 -30.23
CA GLU A 20 -2.44 -2.53 -30.26
C GLU A 20 -3.10 -3.61 -29.39
N HIS A 21 -2.44 -4.76 -29.23
CA HIS A 21 -2.99 -5.89 -28.48
C HIS A 21 -2.85 -5.70 -26.96
N GLY A 22 -1.81 -4.98 -26.52
CA GLY A 22 -1.60 -4.66 -25.11
C GLY A 22 -2.69 -3.74 -24.56
N ASP A 23 -3.05 -2.70 -25.31
CA ASP A 23 -4.08 -1.74 -24.91
C ASP A 23 -5.48 -2.41 -24.87
N MET A 24 -5.77 -3.34 -25.78
CA MET A 24 -7.03 -4.10 -25.80
C MET A 24 -7.21 -4.98 -24.55
N VAL A 25 -6.18 -5.74 -24.16
CA VAL A 25 -6.23 -6.58 -22.94
C VAL A 25 -6.35 -5.70 -21.69
N LEU A 26 -5.63 -4.58 -21.63
CA LEU A 26 -5.64 -3.67 -20.47
C LEU A 26 -6.99 -2.98 -20.26
N SER A 27 -7.72 -2.65 -21.35
CA SER A 27 -9.04 -2.01 -21.30
C SER A 27 -10.12 -2.87 -20.63
N SER A 28 -10.04 -4.20 -20.78
CA SER A 28 -11.06 -5.13 -20.28
C SER A 28 -11.11 -5.24 -18.75
N PHE A 29 -10.06 -4.79 -18.05
CA PHE A 29 -9.94 -4.91 -16.59
C PHE A 29 -10.10 -3.58 -15.84
N GLU A 30 -10.41 -2.47 -16.52
CA GLU A 30 -10.43 -1.13 -15.93
C GLU A 30 -11.46 -0.96 -14.80
N THR A 31 -12.60 -1.65 -14.85
CA THR A 31 -13.67 -1.57 -13.85
C THR A 31 -13.41 -2.36 -12.57
N SER A 32 -12.39 -3.22 -12.55
CA SER A 32 -12.11 -4.13 -11.41
C SER A 32 -11.26 -3.51 -10.30
N GLY A 33 -10.64 -2.36 -10.53
CA GLY A 33 -9.68 -1.75 -9.60
C GLY A 33 -8.36 -2.53 -9.47
N ILE A 34 -8.13 -3.53 -10.32
CA ILE A 34 -6.90 -4.30 -10.40
C ILE A 34 -5.90 -3.54 -11.26
N GLY A 35 -4.72 -3.25 -10.71
CA GLY A 35 -3.63 -2.63 -11.46
C GLY A 35 -2.96 -3.65 -12.37
N LEU A 36 -2.91 -3.37 -13.67
CA LEU A 36 -2.19 -4.19 -14.63
C LEU A 36 -1.01 -3.42 -15.21
N ALA A 37 0.12 -4.11 -15.36
CA ALA A 37 1.30 -3.64 -16.06
C ALA A 37 1.86 -4.73 -16.99
N ILE A 38 2.31 -4.35 -18.19
CA ILE A 38 3.01 -5.22 -19.12
C ILE A 38 4.49 -4.85 -19.08
N LEU A 39 5.35 -5.84 -18.85
CA LEU A 39 6.80 -5.67 -18.84
C LEU A 39 7.43 -6.30 -20.07
N ASP A 40 8.47 -5.65 -20.60
CA ASP A 40 9.35 -6.23 -21.62
C ASP A 40 10.34 -7.26 -21.01
N PRO A 41 11.17 -7.95 -21.81
CA PRO A 41 12.17 -8.90 -21.29
C PRO A 41 13.25 -8.25 -20.42
N THR A 42 13.41 -6.93 -20.51
CA THR A 42 14.33 -6.14 -19.68
C THR A 42 13.69 -5.68 -18.36
N LEU A 43 12.44 -6.11 -18.10
CA LEU A 43 11.63 -5.77 -16.93
C LEU A 43 11.27 -4.28 -16.86
N ARG A 44 11.18 -3.61 -18.01
CA ARG A 44 10.67 -2.23 -18.13
C ARG A 44 9.18 -2.23 -18.41
N VAL A 45 8.49 -1.25 -17.86
CA VAL A 45 7.03 -1.09 -18.02
C VAL A 45 6.72 -0.58 -19.42
N ARG A 46 6.03 -1.35 -20.24
CA ARG A 46 5.59 -0.94 -21.58
C ARG A 46 4.21 -0.33 -21.57
N ALA A 47 3.30 -0.90 -20.80
CA ALA A 47 1.92 -0.46 -20.73
C ALA A 47 1.31 -0.71 -19.36
N VAL A 48 0.32 0.12 -19.00
CA VAL A 48 -0.41 0.05 -17.72
C VAL A 48 -1.88 0.43 -17.93
N ASN A 49 -2.79 -0.17 -17.17
CA ASN A 49 -4.21 0.20 -17.22
C ASN A 49 -4.52 1.45 -16.37
N GLY A 50 -5.75 1.97 -16.47
CA GLY A 50 -6.22 3.10 -15.64
C GLY A 50 -6.07 2.88 -14.13
N ALA A 51 -6.38 1.68 -13.64
CA ALA A 51 -6.30 1.34 -12.22
C ALA A 51 -4.86 1.38 -11.68
N PHE A 52 -3.89 0.83 -12.43
CA PHE A 52 -2.47 0.88 -12.04
C PHE A 52 -1.96 2.32 -12.01
N ARG A 53 -2.36 3.16 -12.99
CA ARG A 53 -2.01 4.59 -13.01
C ARG A 53 -2.59 5.33 -11.80
N ALA A 54 -3.86 5.12 -11.50
CA ALA A 54 -4.52 5.72 -10.34
C ALA A 54 -3.84 5.31 -9.02
N GLN A 55 -3.41 4.05 -8.91
CA GLN A 55 -2.68 3.54 -7.75
C GLN A 55 -1.28 4.13 -7.62
N CYS A 56 -0.59 4.38 -8.75
CA CYS A 56 0.75 4.94 -8.78
C CYS A 56 0.83 6.44 -8.47
N GLY A 57 -0.28 7.18 -8.60
CA GLY A 57 -0.31 8.64 -8.45
C GLY A 57 0.40 9.41 -9.58
N ARG A 58 0.98 8.71 -10.57
CA ARG A 58 1.83 9.27 -11.63
C ARG A 58 1.11 9.35 -12.98
N ARG A 59 1.58 10.26 -13.85
CA ARG A 59 1.12 10.32 -15.25
C ARG A 59 1.67 9.10 -16.02
N ARG A 60 0.97 8.67 -17.09
CA ARG A 60 1.37 7.51 -17.92
C ARG A 60 2.83 7.59 -18.36
N ASP A 61 3.23 8.79 -18.78
CA ASP A 61 4.57 9.06 -19.32
C ASP A 61 5.68 8.95 -18.26
N ASP A 62 5.32 9.07 -16.98
CA ASP A 62 6.25 8.92 -15.85
C ASP A 62 6.40 7.45 -15.42
N ILE A 63 5.56 6.55 -15.91
CA ILE A 63 5.52 5.13 -15.54
C ILE A 63 6.08 4.25 -16.66
N CYS A 64 5.70 4.53 -17.91
CA CYS A 64 6.21 3.82 -19.08
C CYS A 64 7.73 3.96 -19.22
N GLU A 65 8.37 2.95 -19.79
CA GLU A 65 9.82 2.80 -19.99
C GLU A 65 10.69 2.73 -18.71
N ARG A 66 10.11 2.93 -17.52
CA ARG A 66 10.82 2.77 -16.25
C ARG A 66 11.02 1.32 -15.88
N SER A 67 12.06 1.05 -15.08
CA SER A 67 12.27 -0.28 -14.54
C SER A 67 11.17 -0.60 -13.54
N PHE A 68 10.56 -1.79 -13.65
CA PHE A 68 9.53 -2.21 -12.70
C PHE A 68 10.06 -2.30 -11.25
N ALA A 69 11.38 -2.50 -11.09
CA ALA A 69 12.04 -2.52 -9.79
C ALA A 69 11.87 -1.21 -8.99
N GLU A 70 11.68 -0.08 -9.68
CA GLU A 70 11.49 1.23 -9.05
C GLU A 70 10.19 1.29 -8.23
N PHE A 71 9.16 0.56 -8.64
CA PHE A 71 7.86 0.49 -7.96
C PHE A 71 7.82 -0.56 -6.83
N LEU A 72 8.91 -1.30 -6.62
CA LEU A 72 8.99 -2.35 -5.59
C LEU A 72 9.74 -1.85 -4.36
N HIS A 73 9.21 -2.18 -3.18
CA HIS A 73 9.89 -1.94 -1.92
C HIS A 73 11.28 -2.64 -1.89
N PRO A 74 12.33 -1.98 -1.35
CA PRO A 74 13.69 -2.52 -1.37
C PRO A 74 13.85 -3.94 -0.80
N SER A 75 13.07 -4.28 0.25
CA SER A 75 13.13 -5.61 0.89
C SER A 75 12.68 -6.77 0.00
N VAL A 76 11.80 -6.52 -0.98
CA VAL A 76 11.25 -7.57 -1.87
C VAL A 76 11.82 -7.51 -3.28
N ARG A 77 12.42 -6.37 -3.67
CA ARG A 77 12.94 -6.09 -5.01
C ARG A 77 13.85 -7.20 -5.54
N GLN A 78 14.90 -7.56 -4.81
CA GLN A 78 15.88 -8.54 -5.28
C GLN A 78 15.26 -9.93 -5.48
N HIS A 79 14.34 -10.33 -4.60
CA HIS A 79 13.66 -11.63 -4.70
C HIS A 79 12.76 -11.69 -5.94
N LEU A 80 11.94 -10.67 -6.15
CA LEU A 80 11.02 -10.57 -7.28
C LEU A 80 11.74 -10.46 -8.63
N MET A 81 12.80 -9.65 -8.72
CA MET A 81 13.58 -9.54 -9.97
C MET A 81 14.21 -10.87 -10.37
N ARG A 82 14.67 -11.68 -9.41
CA ARG A 82 15.16 -13.04 -9.71
C ARG A 82 14.05 -13.95 -10.22
N GLN A 83 12.85 -13.89 -9.67
CA GLN A 83 11.70 -14.68 -10.14
C GLN A 83 11.30 -14.25 -11.56
N PHE A 84 11.25 -12.96 -11.85
CA PHE A 84 10.95 -12.44 -13.18
C PHE A 84 12.03 -12.83 -14.19
N GLY A 85 13.31 -12.75 -13.82
CA GLY A 85 14.40 -13.20 -14.68
C GLY A 85 14.28 -14.66 -15.08
N ARG A 86 13.78 -15.54 -14.19
CA ARG A 86 13.50 -16.94 -14.53
C ARG A 86 12.35 -17.07 -15.54
N MET A 87 11.31 -16.26 -15.42
CA MET A 87 10.20 -16.22 -16.38
C MET A 87 10.69 -15.81 -17.78
N VAL A 88 11.55 -14.79 -17.87
CA VAL A 88 12.17 -14.35 -19.14
C VAL A 88 13.03 -15.46 -19.75
N GLN A 89 13.71 -16.25 -18.91
CA GLN A 89 14.52 -17.40 -19.35
C GLN A 89 13.68 -18.61 -19.79
N GLY A 90 12.36 -18.47 -19.95
CA GLY A 90 11.47 -19.54 -20.42
C GLY A 90 11.04 -20.53 -19.35
N HIS A 91 11.35 -20.28 -18.08
CA HIS A 91 10.77 -21.07 -16.99
C HIS A 91 9.31 -20.64 -16.86
N ARG A 92 8.36 -21.49 -17.25
CA ARG A 92 6.90 -21.27 -17.17
C ARG A 92 6.34 -21.13 -15.74
N ALA A 93 7.20 -20.86 -14.76
CA ALA A 93 6.80 -20.56 -13.40
C ALA A 93 6.00 -19.25 -13.37
N ARG A 94 4.78 -19.31 -12.85
CA ARG A 94 3.95 -18.13 -12.60
C ARG A 94 4.14 -17.69 -11.16
N LEU A 95 4.10 -16.39 -10.91
CA LEU A 95 3.97 -15.87 -9.56
C LEU A 95 2.50 -15.59 -9.31
N VAL A 96 1.92 -16.12 -8.24
CA VAL A 96 0.51 -15.93 -7.95
C VAL A 96 0.33 -15.49 -6.51
N GLY A 97 -0.31 -14.34 -6.32
CA GLY A 97 -0.79 -13.90 -5.01
C GLY A 97 0.32 -13.59 -4.00
N GLN A 98 1.52 -13.21 -4.43
CA GLN A 98 2.60 -12.88 -3.52
C GLN A 98 2.30 -11.55 -2.82
N SER A 99 2.16 -11.56 -1.51
CA SER A 99 1.98 -10.35 -0.72
C SER A 99 3.26 -9.53 -0.73
N ILE A 100 3.15 -8.31 -1.24
CA ILE A 100 4.26 -7.35 -1.37
C ILE A 100 3.76 -5.95 -1.01
N ALA A 101 4.71 -5.04 -0.82
CA ALA A 101 4.41 -3.63 -0.75
C ALA A 101 5.02 -2.93 -1.97
N MET A 102 4.19 -2.20 -2.71
CA MET A 102 4.62 -1.37 -3.84
C MET A 102 4.77 0.07 -3.40
N TRP A 103 5.72 0.78 -4.02
CA TRP A 103 5.98 2.19 -3.76
C TRP A 103 5.28 3.05 -4.82
N PHE A 104 4.37 3.90 -4.38
CA PHE A 104 3.59 4.81 -5.21
C PHE A 104 3.62 6.22 -4.60
N ASP A 105 4.23 7.19 -5.28
CA ASP A 105 4.31 8.60 -4.86
C ASP A 105 4.52 8.80 -3.34
N ASP A 106 5.64 8.27 -2.84
CA ASP A 106 6.04 8.29 -1.42
C ASP A 106 5.15 7.50 -0.44
N ALA A 107 4.05 6.91 -0.91
CA ALA A 107 3.22 5.99 -0.15
C ALA A 107 3.55 4.51 -0.47
N THR A 108 3.56 3.68 0.56
CA THR A 108 3.71 2.23 0.39
C THR A 108 2.33 1.58 0.41
N VAL A 109 1.94 0.92 -0.68
CA VAL A 109 0.65 0.23 -0.80
C VAL A 109 0.86 -1.28 -0.73
N PRO A 110 0.37 -1.96 0.31
CA PRO A 110 0.40 -3.41 0.39
C PRO A 110 -0.61 -4.02 -0.58
N GLY A 111 -0.25 -5.17 -1.14
CA GLY A 111 -1.15 -5.90 -2.01
C GLY A 111 -0.58 -7.22 -2.48
N LYS A 112 -1.38 -7.90 -3.29
CA LYS A 112 -1.00 -9.16 -3.92
C LYS A 112 -0.50 -8.90 -5.33
N LEU A 113 0.71 -9.36 -5.59
CA LEU A 113 1.32 -9.36 -6.91
C LEU A 113 1.23 -10.76 -7.52
N SER A 114 0.66 -10.82 -8.71
CA SER A 114 0.74 -11.98 -9.59
C SER A 114 1.50 -11.58 -10.85
N ALA A 115 2.30 -12.48 -11.40
CA ALA A 115 3.02 -12.27 -12.64
C ALA A 115 2.98 -13.53 -13.51
N PHE A 116 2.70 -13.33 -14.79
CA PHE A 116 2.49 -14.39 -15.76
C PHE A 116 3.41 -14.13 -16.97
N PRO A 117 4.22 -15.11 -17.40
CA PRO A 117 4.91 -15.01 -18.68
C PRO A 117 3.87 -15.02 -19.80
N VAL A 118 4.05 -14.13 -20.77
CA VAL A 118 3.25 -14.06 -22.00
C VAL A 118 4.17 -14.47 -23.15
N ASP A 119 3.82 -15.59 -23.78
CA ASP A 119 4.55 -16.10 -24.94
C ASP A 119 4.32 -15.14 -26.12
N GLY A 120 5.40 -14.69 -26.74
CA GLY A 120 5.32 -13.98 -28.00
C GLY A 120 5.28 -14.95 -29.17
N ASP A 121 4.91 -14.45 -30.35
CA ASP A 121 4.94 -15.27 -31.55
C ASP A 121 6.36 -15.83 -31.78
N GLY A 122 6.47 -17.15 -31.98
CA GLY A 122 7.73 -17.89 -32.11
C GLY A 122 8.32 -18.53 -30.83
N GLY A 123 7.55 -18.68 -29.74
CA GLY A 123 7.95 -19.54 -28.60
C GLY A 123 9.05 -18.97 -27.68
N ARG A 124 9.40 -17.69 -27.84
CA ARG A 124 10.21 -16.94 -26.86
C ARG A 124 9.27 -16.09 -26.00
N THR A 125 9.39 -16.19 -24.68
CA THR A 125 8.67 -15.32 -23.74
C THR A 125 9.12 -13.88 -23.98
N LYS A 126 8.28 -13.08 -24.63
CA LYS A 126 8.61 -11.68 -24.97
C LYS A 126 8.14 -10.71 -23.89
N MET A 127 7.18 -11.08 -23.04
CA MET A 127 6.59 -10.15 -22.08
C MET A 127 6.20 -10.83 -20.77
N ILE A 128 6.08 -10.04 -19.70
CA ILE A 128 5.51 -10.47 -18.42
C ILE A 128 4.29 -9.58 -18.14
N MET A 129 3.13 -10.21 -17.94
CA MET A 129 1.94 -9.53 -17.44
C MET A 129 1.97 -9.54 -15.92
N VAL A 130 1.95 -8.36 -15.32
CA VAL A 130 1.91 -8.15 -13.89
C VAL A 130 0.53 -7.66 -13.49
N GLN A 131 -0.02 -8.32 -12.48
CA GLN A 131 -1.25 -7.94 -11.81
C GLN A 131 -0.94 -7.56 -10.38
N PHE A 132 -1.23 -6.31 -10.02
CA PHE A 132 -1.25 -5.85 -8.65
C PHE A 132 -2.70 -5.64 -8.21
N THR A 133 -3.13 -6.46 -7.28
CA THR A 133 -4.39 -6.23 -6.57
C THR A 133 -4.01 -5.61 -5.24
N PRO A 134 -4.25 -4.30 -5.03
CA PRO A 134 -4.11 -3.73 -3.70
C PRO A 134 -4.90 -4.59 -2.75
N GLU A 135 -4.30 -4.94 -1.62
CA GLU A 135 -5.11 -5.45 -0.52
C GLU A 135 -5.92 -4.23 -0.09
N LYS A 136 -7.15 -4.11 -0.65
CA LYS A 136 -8.20 -3.35 0.00
C LYS A 136 -8.17 -3.89 1.39
N SER A 137 -7.65 -3.07 2.26
CA SER A 137 -7.50 -3.44 3.62
C SER A 137 -8.92 -3.42 4.15
N ASP A 138 -9.67 -4.51 3.95
CA ASP A 138 -10.86 -4.77 4.73
C ASP A 138 -10.46 -4.70 6.21
N ASP A 139 -9.21 -5.04 6.54
CA ASP A 139 -8.60 -4.82 7.86
C ASP A 139 -8.10 -3.40 8.15
N GLN A 140 -8.06 -2.45 7.21
CA GLN A 140 -7.86 -1.02 7.53
C GLN A 140 -9.20 -0.28 7.50
N GLN A 141 -10.12 -0.58 6.58
CA GLN A 141 -11.42 0.10 6.49
C GLN A 141 -12.47 -0.48 7.45
N ALA A 142 -12.55 -1.80 7.66
CA ALA A 142 -13.41 -2.37 8.70
C ALA A 142 -12.85 -2.12 10.11
N LEU A 143 -11.56 -1.82 10.25
CA LEU A 143 -10.91 -1.54 11.53
C LEU A 143 -10.89 -0.04 11.86
N ILE A 144 -10.63 0.84 10.89
CA ILE A 144 -10.85 2.28 11.05
C ILE A 144 -12.36 2.57 11.23
N GLY A 145 -13.23 1.73 10.64
CA GLY A 145 -14.68 1.81 10.78
C GLY A 145 -15.26 1.15 12.05
N SER A 146 -14.56 0.23 12.72
CA SER A 146 -15.12 -0.50 13.89
C SER A 146 -14.22 -0.61 15.14
N GLN A 147 -12.94 -0.24 15.09
CA GLN A 147 -12.06 -0.24 16.27
C GLN A 147 -12.01 1.12 16.94
N ARG A 148 -12.42 1.12 18.22
CA ARG A 148 -12.25 2.23 19.15
C ARG A 148 -10.77 2.68 19.14
N LYS A 149 -10.52 3.90 18.67
CA LYS A 149 -9.21 4.57 18.75
C LYS A 149 -8.57 4.37 20.14
N LEU A 150 -7.26 4.13 20.16
CA LEU A 150 -6.47 3.93 21.38
C LEU A 150 -6.50 5.20 22.23
N THR A 151 -6.51 5.06 23.56
CA THR A 151 -6.21 6.22 24.41
C THR A 151 -4.74 6.58 24.27
N ALA A 152 -4.40 7.85 24.53
CA ALA A 152 -3.01 8.31 24.50
C ALA A 152 -2.08 7.40 25.35
N LEU A 153 -2.54 6.97 26.52
CA LEU A 153 -1.80 6.05 27.37
C LEU A 153 -1.59 4.68 26.72
N THR A 154 -2.64 4.04 26.20
CA THR A 154 -2.49 2.74 25.53
C THR A 154 -1.64 2.82 24.26
N ALA A 155 -1.65 3.95 23.55
CA ALA A 155 -0.74 4.20 22.43
C ALA A 155 0.71 4.23 22.92
N LYS A 156 1.04 4.95 23.99
CA LYS A 156 2.39 4.95 24.58
C LYS A 156 2.85 3.59 25.08
N VAL A 157 1.94 2.79 25.65
CA VAL A 157 2.23 1.40 26.02
C VAL A 157 2.56 0.57 24.77
N LEU A 158 1.78 0.71 23.70
CA LEU A 158 2.02 0.01 22.44
C LEU A 158 3.34 0.41 21.78
N GLU A 159 3.68 1.71 21.77
CA GLU A 159 4.98 2.22 21.29
C GLU A 159 6.15 1.56 22.02
N GLY A 160 6.13 1.55 23.36
CA GLY A 160 7.22 0.94 24.13
C GLY A 160 7.24 -0.60 24.03
N VAL A 161 6.07 -1.25 23.86
CA VAL A 161 6.02 -2.68 23.50
C VAL A 161 6.72 -2.94 22.17
N ALA A 162 6.44 -2.14 21.15
CA ALA A 162 7.03 -2.27 19.82
C ALA A 162 8.51 -1.86 19.77
N ALA A 163 8.95 -0.99 20.67
CA ALA A 163 10.36 -0.67 20.89
C ALA A 163 11.12 -1.79 21.65
N GLY A 164 10.40 -2.80 22.16
CA GLY A 164 10.99 -3.90 22.93
C GLY A 164 11.29 -3.55 24.40
N ASP A 165 10.71 -2.48 24.95
CA ASP A 165 10.92 -2.13 26.35
C ASP A 165 10.32 -3.20 27.29
N PRO A 166 11.00 -3.61 28.37
CA PRO A 166 10.40 -4.48 29.38
C PRO A 166 9.35 -3.74 30.22
N THR A 167 8.41 -4.48 30.84
CA THR A 167 7.32 -3.93 31.67
C THR A 167 7.84 -2.95 32.74
N VAL A 168 8.99 -3.24 33.36
CA VAL A 168 9.60 -2.37 34.39
C VAL A 168 9.99 -1.00 33.83
N ARG A 169 10.55 -0.98 32.62
CA ARG A 169 10.97 0.26 31.97
C ARG A 169 9.76 1.08 31.50
N LEU A 170 8.73 0.41 30.99
CA LEU A 170 7.44 1.05 30.68
C LEU A 170 6.81 1.68 31.91
N ALA A 171 6.79 0.96 33.03
CA ALA A 171 6.24 1.44 34.30
C ALA A 171 6.95 2.71 34.77
N ALA A 172 8.29 2.73 34.71
CA ALA A 172 9.09 3.91 35.02
C ALA A 172 8.83 5.07 34.05
N LYS A 173 8.83 4.83 32.73
CA LYS A 173 8.63 5.88 31.70
C LYS A 173 7.24 6.51 31.73
N LEU A 174 6.22 5.73 32.07
CA LEU A 174 4.83 6.17 32.06
C LEU A 174 4.28 6.50 33.46
N PHE A 175 5.14 6.48 34.48
CA PHE A 175 4.79 6.74 35.88
C PHE A 175 3.60 5.89 36.37
N LEU A 176 3.62 4.60 36.04
CA LEU A 176 2.60 3.62 36.42
C LEU A 176 3.20 2.45 37.20
N SER A 177 2.36 1.71 37.91
CA SER A 177 2.78 0.44 38.51
C SER A 177 3.04 -0.62 37.43
N ARG A 178 3.87 -1.62 37.74
CA ARG A 178 4.12 -2.77 36.85
C ARG A 178 2.81 -3.48 36.48
N GLN A 179 1.93 -3.68 37.46
CA GLN A 179 0.61 -4.28 37.26
C GLN A 179 -0.30 -3.39 36.40
N GLY A 180 -0.21 -2.07 36.54
CA GLY A 180 -0.92 -1.13 35.67
C GLY A 180 -0.49 -1.25 34.20
N ILE A 181 0.81 -1.42 33.95
CA ILE A 181 1.31 -1.68 32.59
C ILE A 181 0.80 -3.04 32.07
N GLU A 182 0.89 -4.10 32.87
CA GLU A 182 0.40 -5.44 32.48
C GLU A 182 -1.09 -5.44 32.15
N TYR A 183 -1.88 -4.67 32.90
CA TYR A 183 -3.29 -4.44 32.61
C TYR A 183 -3.50 -3.80 31.23
N HIS A 184 -2.78 -2.71 30.91
CA HIS A 184 -2.89 -2.07 29.60
C HIS A 184 -2.40 -2.97 28.46
N VAL A 185 -1.33 -3.74 28.67
CA VAL A 185 -0.86 -4.75 27.70
C VAL A 185 -1.95 -5.80 27.46
N SER A 186 -2.60 -6.31 28.52
CA SER A 186 -3.68 -7.29 28.41
C SER A 186 -4.88 -6.76 27.63
N ILE A 187 -5.23 -5.48 27.83
CA ILE A 187 -6.24 -4.81 27.01
C ILE A 187 -5.84 -4.80 25.54
N LEU A 188 -4.61 -4.41 25.23
CA LEU A 188 -4.10 -4.36 23.86
C LEU A 188 -4.09 -5.77 23.22
N LEU A 189 -3.66 -6.81 23.94
CA LEU A 189 -3.71 -8.20 23.47
C LEU A 189 -5.13 -8.62 23.07
N ARG A 190 -6.12 -8.29 23.92
CA ARG A 190 -7.53 -8.58 23.65
C ARG A 190 -8.08 -7.77 22.48
N GLN A 191 -7.76 -6.48 22.40
CA GLN A 191 -8.19 -5.60 21.30
C GLN A 191 -7.63 -6.05 19.95
N PHE A 192 -6.35 -6.43 19.93
CA PHE A 192 -5.65 -6.87 18.73
C PHE A 192 -5.89 -8.36 18.43
N LYS A 193 -6.55 -9.10 19.33
CA LYS A 193 -6.82 -10.55 19.22
C LYS A 193 -5.52 -11.34 18.99
N VAL A 194 -4.53 -11.12 19.84
CA VAL A 194 -3.22 -11.78 19.76
C VAL A 194 -2.83 -12.41 21.10
N PRO A 195 -2.07 -13.52 21.09
CA PRO A 195 -1.83 -14.30 22.30
C PRO A 195 -0.72 -13.76 23.20
N ASN A 196 0.18 -12.91 22.68
CA ASN A 196 1.36 -12.46 23.44
C ASN A 196 1.89 -11.10 22.97
N ARG A 197 2.80 -10.53 23.78
CA ARG A 197 3.41 -9.21 23.58
C ARG A 197 4.13 -9.07 22.24
N THR A 198 4.84 -10.11 21.81
CA THR A 198 5.57 -10.09 20.53
C THR A 198 4.61 -10.05 19.34
N ALA A 199 3.55 -10.86 19.39
CA ALA A 199 2.49 -10.86 18.39
C ALA A 199 1.74 -9.52 18.35
N LEU A 200 1.61 -8.84 19.49
CA LEU A 200 1.07 -7.47 19.54
C LEU A 200 1.93 -6.48 18.78
N ALA A 201 3.25 -6.48 19.01
CA ALA A 201 4.17 -5.62 18.28
C ALA A 201 4.13 -5.94 16.78
N ALA A 202 4.27 -7.21 16.40
CA ALA A 202 4.26 -7.65 15.01
C ALA A 202 2.97 -7.26 14.28
N LYS A 203 1.80 -7.45 14.92
CA LYS A 203 0.51 -7.07 14.35
C LYS A 203 0.34 -5.55 14.23
N ALA A 204 0.84 -4.78 15.19
CA ALA A 204 0.82 -3.31 15.09
C ALA A 204 1.71 -2.80 13.94
N TYR A 205 2.88 -3.41 13.71
CA TYR A 205 3.72 -3.12 12.54
C TYR A 205 3.03 -3.52 11.23
N SER A 206 2.42 -4.71 11.15
CA SER A 206 1.75 -5.16 9.92
C SER A 206 0.52 -4.31 9.56
N MET A 207 -0.15 -3.73 10.55
CA MET A 207 -1.29 -2.82 10.35
C MET A 207 -0.86 -1.38 10.02
N GLY A 208 0.44 -1.07 9.95
CA GLY A 208 0.94 0.26 9.62
C GLY A 208 0.65 1.31 10.68
N MET A 209 0.48 0.92 11.94
CA MET A 209 0.09 1.85 13.01
C MET A 209 1.20 2.81 13.42
N PHE A 210 2.44 2.58 13.00
CA PHE A 210 3.61 3.38 13.40
C PHE A 210 4.10 4.30 12.30
N SER A 211 4.66 5.44 12.70
CA SER A 211 5.35 6.37 11.81
C SER A 211 6.56 5.69 11.14
N ILE A 212 6.67 5.85 9.82
CA ILE A 212 7.75 5.27 9.03
C ILE A 212 9.05 6.06 9.27
N GLY A 213 10.19 5.35 9.36
CA GLY A 213 11.52 5.97 9.48
C GLY A 213 11.88 6.49 10.87
N CYS A 214 11.01 6.34 11.87
CA CYS A 214 11.25 6.79 13.23
C CYS A 214 11.60 5.64 14.18
N TRP A 215 12.69 5.80 14.94
CA TRP A 215 13.01 4.94 16.09
C TRP A 215 13.21 5.79 17.36
N PRO A 216 12.53 5.47 18.48
CA PRO A 216 11.54 4.41 18.67
C PRO A 216 10.25 4.60 17.84
N PRO A 217 9.48 3.52 17.56
CA PRO A 217 8.24 3.59 16.79
C PRO A 217 7.19 4.46 17.52
N GLN A 218 6.50 5.32 16.77
CA GLN A 218 5.45 6.22 17.29
C GLN A 218 4.12 5.93 16.63
N VAL A 219 3.04 5.81 17.40
CA VAL A 219 1.71 5.52 16.85
C VAL A 219 1.19 6.74 16.07
N LEU A 220 0.65 6.52 14.88
CA LEU A 220 0.10 7.59 14.05
C LEU A 220 -1.13 8.24 14.74
N PRO A 221 -1.30 9.57 14.65
CA PRO A 221 -2.38 10.30 15.31
C PRO A 221 -3.78 9.76 14.98
N ASP A 222 -3.97 9.21 13.78
CA ASP A 222 -5.26 8.68 13.32
C ASP A 222 -5.78 7.54 14.20
N TYR A 223 -4.87 6.76 14.80
CA TYR A 223 -5.20 5.66 15.71
C TYR A 223 -5.36 6.09 17.17
N ILE A 224 -5.08 7.35 17.50
CA ILE A 224 -5.21 7.89 18.86
C ILE A 224 -6.54 8.64 18.98
N ARG A 225 -7.28 8.38 20.06
CA ARG A 225 -8.51 9.08 20.36
C ARG A 225 -8.19 10.54 20.64
N PRO A 226 -8.82 11.50 19.95
CA PRO A 226 -8.67 12.91 20.29
C PRO A 226 -9.19 13.11 21.71
N ASP A 227 -8.41 13.80 22.53
CA ASP A 227 -8.79 14.10 23.91
C ASP A 227 -10.06 14.97 23.87
N ARG A 228 -11.17 14.47 24.41
CA ARG A 228 -12.40 15.26 24.56
C ARG A 228 -12.26 16.07 25.85
N GLY A 229 -11.43 17.11 25.84
CA GLY A 229 -11.36 18.03 26.97
C GLY A 229 -10.14 18.92 26.96
N GLY A 230 -10.30 20.17 26.52
CA GLY A 230 -9.30 21.20 26.78
C GLY A 230 -9.23 22.41 25.85
N SER A 231 -10.31 22.88 25.24
CA SER A 231 -10.30 24.19 24.58
C SER A 231 -11.64 24.91 24.65
N ASP A 232 -12.09 25.20 25.87
CA ASP A 232 -12.92 26.39 26.11
C ASP A 232 -12.72 26.92 27.53
N ARG A 233 -11.52 27.44 27.82
CA ARG A 233 -11.33 28.48 28.84
C ARG A 233 -10.20 29.39 28.40
N SER A 234 -10.55 30.67 28.21
CA SER A 234 -9.68 31.84 28.05
C SER A 234 -9.56 32.40 26.63
N ARG A 235 -10.52 33.26 26.25
CA ARG A 235 -10.21 34.58 25.68
C ARG A 235 -11.43 35.50 25.78
N GLY A 236 -11.41 36.37 26.78
CA GLY A 236 -12.44 37.40 26.97
C GLY A 236 -12.28 38.25 28.22
N VAL A 237 -11.05 38.52 28.68
CA VAL A 237 -10.80 39.67 29.57
C VAL A 237 -10.09 40.73 28.75
N VAL A 238 -10.84 41.72 28.27
CA VAL A 238 -10.33 43.06 27.99
C VAL A 238 -11.35 44.07 28.51
N ARG A 239 -10.97 44.65 29.65
CA ARG A 239 -11.12 46.04 30.12
C ARG A 239 -12.46 46.75 29.97
N ALA A 240 -12.97 47.16 31.13
CA ALA A 240 -13.71 48.39 31.30
C ALA A 240 -12.91 49.58 30.75
N ASP A 241 -13.59 50.45 30.00
CA ASP A 241 -13.35 51.88 30.04
C ASP A 241 -14.67 52.63 29.93
N ALA A 242 -14.73 53.69 30.73
CA ALA A 242 -15.90 54.48 31.04
C ALA A 242 -16.41 55.30 29.83
N HIS A 243 -17.73 55.43 29.74
CA HIS A 243 -18.36 56.58 29.11
C HIS A 243 -19.51 57.07 29.97
N THR A 244 -19.19 58.05 30.81
CA THR A 244 -20.17 58.95 31.40
C THR A 244 -20.47 60.07 30.41
N ASP A 245 -21.77 60.35 30.27
CA ASP A 245 -22.37 61.66 30.00
C ASP A 245 -22.55 62.13 28.53
N ARG A 246 -23.81 62.08 28.03
CA ARG A 246 -24.69 63.27 27.90
C ARG A 246 -25.97 63.04 27.09
N ARG A 247 -27.07 63.62 27.60
CA ARG A 247 -28.43 63.83 27.03
C ARG A 247 -29.33 62.58 27.14
N ARG A 248 -30.46 62.59 27.82
CA ARG A 248 -31.47 63.64 28.08
C ARG A 248 -32.14 63.39 29.43
#